data_AF-A0A6P2D404-F1
#
_entry.id   AF-A0A6P2D404-F1
#
_cell.length_a   1.000
_cell.length_b   1.000
_cell.length_c   1.000
_cell.angle_alpha   90.00
_cell.angle_beta   90.00
_cell.angle_gamma   90.00
#
_symmetry.space_group_name_H-M   'P 1'
#
loop_
_entity.id
_entity.type
_entity.pdbx_description
1 polymer ?
#
loop_
_entity_poly.entity_id
_entity_poly.type
_entity_poly.pdbx_seq_one_letter_code
_entity_poly.pdbx_strand_id
1 'polypeptide(L)'
;MVYTDEWKGYARLAQNNRGHATVNHAPGQREWARDDDGDGIREVHDNTLEGLWAALRTFLRPFRGISKHYLDQYVAIFQWAHNLKDAIPDTLRIMLRLTPDAS
;
A
#
# COMPACT_ATOMS: atom_id res chain seq x y z
N MET A 1 9.28 -6.44 20.22
CA MET A 1 7.99 -6.27 19.53
C MET A 1 8.25 -6.35 18.03
N VAL A 2 7.37 -7.01 17.29
CA VAL A 2 7.40 -7.11 15.83
C VAL A 2 6.14 -6.41 15.34
N TYR A 3 6.33 -5.45 14.44
CA TYR A 3 5.27 -4.64 13.87
C TYR A 3 5.15 -5.04 12.42
N THR A 4 4.00 -5.58 12.08
CA THR A 4 3.70 -6.04 10.74
C THR A 4 2.27 -5.66 10.45
N ASP A 5 1.89 -5.86 9.21
CA ASP A 5 0.49 -5.95 8.87
C ASP A 5 -0.24 -6.96 9.76
N GLU A 6 -1.56 -6.88 9.73
CA GLU A 6 -2.46 -7.71 10.52
C GLU A 6 -2.37 -9.21 10.16
N TRP A 7 -1.38 -9.63 9.37
CA TRP A 7 -1.26 -10.97 8.85
C TRP A 7 -1.01 -11.99 9.97
N LYS A 8 -1.91 -12.96 10.04
CA LYS A 8 -1.90 -14.03 11.05
C LYS A 8 -0.65 -14.90 11.03
N GLY A 9 0.19 -14.83 9.98
CA GLY A 9 1.49 -15.51 9.90
C GLY A 9 2.43 -15.15 11.05
N TYR A 10 2.19 -14.00 11.67
CA TYR A 10 2.94 -13.48 12.80
C TYR A 10 2.41 -13.93 14.18
N ALA A 11 1.29 -14.66 14.26
CA ALA A 11 0.70 -15.10 15.54
C ALA A 11 1.60 -16.03 16.38
N ARG A 12 2.49 -16.79 15.73
CA ARG A 12 3.48 -17.66 16.41
C ARG A 12 4.67 -16.91 16.97
N LEU A 13 4.81 -15.61 16.68
CA LEU A 13 5.88 -14.80 17.27
C LEU A 13 5.81 -14.81 18.79
N ALA A 14 4.59 -14.80 19.36
CA ALA A 14 4.39 -14.86 20.81
C ALA A 14 4.97 -16.15 21.42
N GLN A 15 4.83 -17.30 20.75
CA GLN A 15 5.38 -18.59 21.18
C GLN A 15 6.91 -18.65 21.07
N ASN A 16 7.50 -17.83 20.19
CA ASN A 16 8.94 -17.64 20.03
C ASN A 16 9.46 -16.46 20.87
N ASN A 17 8.71 -16.06 21.90
CA ASN A 17 9.05 -14.97 22.82
C ASN A 17 9.23 -13.59 22.14
N ARG A 18 8.53 -13.37 21.03
CA ARG A 18 8.49 -12.11 20.29
C ARG A 18 7.07 -11.54 20.35
N GLY A 19 6.87 -10.41 21.03
CA GLY A 19 5.60 -9.69 20.99
C GLY A 19 5.25 -9.25 19.56
N HIS A 20 3.97 -9.23 19.21
CA HIS A 20 3.44 -8.82 17.91
C HIS A 20 2.35 -7.77 18.10
N ALA A 21 2.34 -6.75 17.25
CA ALA A 21 1.32 -5.70 17.28
C ALA A 21 0.94 -5.28 15.85
N THR A 22 -0.35 -5.01 15.62
CA THR A 22 -0.95 -4.59 14.33
C THR A 22 -1.98 -3.46 14.51
N VAL A 23 -2.32 -2.64 13.50
CA VAL A 23 -3.41 -1.62 13.59
C VAL A 23 -4.63 -2.02 12.79
N ASN A 24 -5.78 -1.43 13.09
CA ASN A 24 -7.05 -1.74 12.44
C ASN A 24 -7.28 -0.92 11.17
N HIS A 25 -7.27 -1.52 9.98
CA HIS A 25 -7.50 -0.76 8.73
C HIS A 25 -8.96 -0.68 8.24
N ALA A 26 -9.93 -1.05 9.09
CA ALA A 26 -11.35 -1.12 8.72
C ALA A 26 -11.92 0.26 8.29
N PRO A 27 -12.60 0.39 7.13
CA PRO A 27 -13.24 1.66 6.72
C PRO A 27 -14.18 2.22 7.79
N GLY A 28 -14.04 3.50 8.13
CA GLY A 28 -14.86 4.17 9.16
C GLY A 28 -14.35 3.99 10.61
N GLN A 29 -13.43 3.06 10.85
CA GLN A 29 -12.71 2.86 12.12
C GLN A 29 -11.21 2.66 11.83
N ARG A 30 -10.75 3.33 10.77
CA ARG A 30 -9.44 3.09 10.17
C ARG A 30 -8.38 3.73 11.07
N GLU A 31 -7.67 2.89 11.79
CA GLU A 31 -6.50 3.18 12.56
C GLU A 31 -5.28 3.07 11.64
N TRP A 32 -4.60 4.19 11.49
CA TRP A 32 -3.35 4.25 10.73
C TRP A 32 -2.15 3.96 11.63
N ALA A 33 -2.31 4.24 12.92
CA ALA A 33 -1.34 3.98 13.95
C ALA A 33 -2.06 3.66 15.28
N ARG A 34 -1.43 2.87 16.15
CA ARG A 34 -1.94 2.58 17.49
C ARG A 34 -0.83 2.71 18.53
N ASP A 35 -1.10 3.53 19.54
CA ASP A 35 -0.25 3.79 20.70
C ASP A 35 -0.88 3.16 21.95
N ASP A 36 -0.30 2.05 22.40
CA ASP A 36 -0.88 1.22 23.46
C ASP A 36 -0.51 1.72 24.88
N ASP A 37 0.53 2.55 25.04
CA ASP A 37 0.95 3.10 26.34
C ASP A 37 0.83 4.62 26.45
N GLY A 38 0.48 5.31 25.36
CA GLY A 38 0.12 6.73 25.37
C GLY A 38 1.33 7.66 25.52
N ASP A 39 2.55 7.11 25.40
CA ASP A 39 3.78 7.88 25.47
C ASP A 39 4.16 8.49 24.10
N GLY A 40 3.47 8.07 23.03
CA GLY A 40 3.69 8.50 21.65
C GLY A 40 4.91 7.88 20.98
N ILE A 41 5.49 6.79 21.50
CA ILE A 41 6.77 6.21 21.08
C ILE A 41 6.61 4.72 20.71
N ARG A 42 6.88 4.38 19.43
CA ARG A 42 6.86 3.01 18.84
C ARG A 42 5.45 2.43 18.62
N GLU A 43 4.65 3.22 17.92
CA GLU A 43 3.32 2.85 17.44
C GLU A 43 3.34 1.73 16.38
N VAL A 44 2.20 1.08 16.26
CA VAL A 44 1.95 -0.03 15.35
C VAL A 44 1.37 0.48 14.02
N HIS A 45 1.55 -0.16 12.85
CA HIS A 45 0.86 0.17 11.56
C HIS A 45 0.92 -0.97 10.50
N ASP A 46 -0.04 -1.12 9.54
CA ASP A 46 0.17 -1.63 8.12
C ASP A 46 -1.06 -2.11 7.29
N ASN A 47 -1.28 -1.60 6.05
CA ASN A 47 -2.17 -2.26 5.04
C ASN A 47 -2.03 -1.71 3.60
N THR A 48 -1.44 -0.54 3.41
CA THR A 48 -1.35 0.06 2.07
C THR A 48 -0.27 -0.62 1.21
N LEU A 49 0.81 -1.09 1.83
CA LEU A 49 1.98 -1.62 1.15
C LEU A 49 1.73 -2.99 0.52
N GLU A 50 1.00 -3.87 1.19
CA GLU A 50 0.73 -5.20 0.64
C GLU A 50 -0.14 -5.18 -0.62
N GLY A 51 -1.17 -4.32 -0.61
CA GLY A 51 -2.06 -4.11 -1.76
C GLY A 51 -1.30 -3.60 -2.99
N LEU A 52 -0.31 -2.74 -2.78
CA LEU A 52 0.57 -2.24 -3.82
C LEU A 52 1.43 -3.36 -4.43
N TRP A 53 2.01 -4.21 -3.58
CA TRP A 53 2.83 -5.34 -4.03
C TRP A 53 2.04 -6.41 -4.81
N ALA A 54 0.76 -6.63 -4.47
CA ALA A 54 -0.12 -7.52 -5.24
C ALA A 54 -0.47 -6.94 -6.61
N ALA A 55 -0.78 -5.65 -6.66
CA ALA A 55 -1.06 -4.95 -7.90
C ALA A 55 0.16 -4.97 -8.84
N LEU A 56 1.37 -4.83 -8.30
CA LEU A 56 2.62 -4.96 -9.06
C LEU A 56 2.74 -6.34 -9.72
N ARG A 57 2.53 -7.43 -8.97
CA ARG A 57 2.64 -8.78 -9.52
C ARG A 57 1.68 -9.04 -10.68
N THR A 58 0.47 -8.49 -10.65
CA THR A 58 -0.50 -8.60 -11.75
C THR A 58 -0.04 -7.85 -12.98
N PHE A 59 0.44 -6.62 -12.80
CA PHE A 59 1.02 -5.83 -13.88
C PHE A 59 2.17 -6.57 -14.58
N LEU A 60 2.93 -7.38 -13.83
CA LEU A 60 4.07 -8.14 -14.35
C LEU A 60 3.72 -9.47 -15.04
N ARG A 61 2.49 -9.98 -14.90
CA ARG A 61 2.10 -11.31 -15.44
C ARG A 61 2.19 -11.45 -16.96
N PRO A 62 1.79 -10.45 -17.77
CA PRO A 62 1.80 -10.59 -19.23
C PRO A 62 3.19 -10.82 -19.82
N PHE A 63 4.26 -10.42 -19.10
CA PHE A 63 5.65 -10.57 -19.58
C PHE A 63 6.13 -12.04 -19.62
N ARG A 64 5.38 -13.00 -19.05
CA ARG A 64 5.68 -14.46 -19.08
C ARG A 64 7.10 -14.83 -18.66
N GLY A 65 7.66 -14.02 -17.76
CA GLY A 65 9.07 -14.07 -17.36
C GLY A 65 9.57 -12.63 -17.20
N ILE A 66 10.39 -12.38 -16.19
CA ILE A 66 10.87 -11.04 -15.88
C ILE A 66 12.40 -11.11 -15.84
N SER A 67 13.06 -10.24 -16.61
CA SER A 67 14.51 -10.12 -16.49
C SER A 67 14.85 -9.61 -15.10
N LYS A 68 15.59 -10.39 -14.32
CA LYS A 68 16.08 -9.96 -12.99
C LYS A 68 16.99 -8.74 -13.10
N HIS A 69 17.69 -8.59 -14.24
CA HIS A 69 18.57 -7.44 -14.51
C HIS A 69 17.78 -6.14 -14.74
N TYR A 70 16.50 -6.24 -15.17
CA TYR A 70 15.64 -5.09 -15.45
C TYR A 70 14.40 -5.03 -14.56
N LEU A 71 14.38 -5.79 -13.46
CA LEU A 71 13.22 -5.88 -12.57
C LEU A 71 12.79 -4.49 -12.09
N ASP A 72 13.76 -3.64 -11.79
CA ASP A 72 13.60 -2.25 -11.40
C ASP A 72 12.79 -1.42 -12.41
N GLN A 73 13.07 -1.58 -13.70
CA GLN A 73 12.36 -0.87 -14.77
C GLN A 73 10.90 -1.32 -14.87
N TYR A 74 10.61 -2.61 -14.67
CA TYR A 74 9.23 -3.08 -14.64
C TYR A 74 8.45 -2.53 -13.43
N VAL A 75 9.10 -2.42 -12.27
CA VAL A 75 8.48 -1.79 -11.08
C VAL A 75 8.24 -0.30 -11.33
N ALA A 76 9.17 0.40 -12.00
CA ALA A 76 9.04 1.83 -12.32
C ALA A 76 7.81 2.12 -13.22
N ILE A 77 7.56 1.28 -14.23
CA ILE A 77 6.39 1.45 -15.09
C ILE A 77 5.10 1.11 -14.34
N PHE A 78 5.10 0.07 -13.50
CA PHE A 78 3.95 -0.23 -12.65
C PHE A 78 3.60 0.96 -11.74
N GLN A 79 4.60 1.55 -11.09
CA GLN A 79 4.43 2.70 -10.21
C GLN A 79 3.85 3.89 -10.97
N TRP A 80 4.38 4.21 -12.15
CA TRP A 80 3.84 5.26 -13.01
C TRP A 80 2.37 5.00 -13.37
N ALA A 81 2.03 3.79 -13.81
CA ALA A 81 0.67 3.43 -14.19
C ALA A 81 -0.31 3.37 -13.00
N HIS A 82 0.15 2.96 -11.81
CA HIS A 82 -0.65 2.93 -10.60
C HIS A 82 -1.05 4.35 -10.17
N ASN A 83 -0.09 5.27 -10.17
CA ASN A 83 -0.29 6.67 -9.76
C ASN A 83 -1.08 7.49 -10.79
N LEU A 84 -1.02 7.08 -12.05
CA LEU A 84 -1.75 7.76 -13.12
C LEU A 84 -3.28 7.67 -12.92
N LYS A 85 -3.80 6.65 -12.24
CA LYS A 85 -5.24 6.49 -11.96
C LYS A 85 -5.82 7.63 -11.14
N ASP A 86 -5.00 8.23 -10.27
CA ASP A 86 -5.40 9.37 -9.43
C ASP A 86 -5.17 10.71 -10.14
N ALA A 87 -4.22 10.77 -11.08
CA ALA A 87 -3.91 11.98 -11.87
C ALA A 87 -4.80 12.15 -13.12
N ILE A 88 -5.36 11.05 -13.65
CA ILE A 88 -6.17 11.01 -14.87
C ILE A 88 -7.46 11.83 -14.77
N PRO A 89 -8.26 11.80 -13.68
CA PRO A 89 -9.51 12.54 -13.63
C PRO A 89 -9.34 14.03 -13.89
N ASP A 90 -8.33 14.65 -13.29
CA ASP A 90 -8.07 16.08 -13.45
C ASP A 90 -7.27 16.38 -14.72
N THR A 91 -6.35 15.50 -15.11
CA THR A 91 -5.61 15.64 -16.39
C THR A 91 -6.55 15.51 -17.59
N LEU A 92 -7.48 14.54 -17.57
CA LEU A 92 -8.50 14.38 -18.61
C LEU A 92 -9.50 15.53 -18.58
N ARG A 93 -9.92 16.04 -17.42
CA ARG A 93 -10.76 17.24 -17.34
C ARG A 93 -10.10 18.43 -18.04
N ILE A 94 -8.81 18.67 -17.78
CA ILE A 94 -8.04 19.75 -18.42
C ILE A 94 -7.90 19.52 -19.93
N MET A 95 -7.54 18.30 -20.35
CA MET A 95 -7.36 17.95 -21.77
C MET A 95 -8.68 18.00 -22.56
N LEU A 96 -9.79 17.59 -21.95
CA LEU A 96 -11.13 17.65 -22.53
C LEU A 96 -11.77 19.04 -22.40
N ARG A 97 -11.06 20.03 -21.85
CA ARG A 97 -11.55 21.39 -21.57
C ARG A 97 -12.83 21.41 -20.74
N LEU A 98 -13.00 20.42 -19.88
CA LEU A 98 -14.04 20.40 -18.86
C LEU A 98 -13.55 21.25 -17.68
N THR A 99 -13.48 22.57 -17.87
CA THR A 99 -13.27 23.48 -16.74
C THR A 99 -14.52 23.50 -15.87
N PRO A 100 -14.39 23.70 -14.55
CA PRO A 100 -15.53 23.83 -13.65
C PRO A 100 -16.18 25.20 -13.82
N ASP A 101 -16.75 25.47 -15.01
CA ASP A 101 -17.56 26.65 -15.27
C ASP A 101 -18.86 26.22 -15.97
N ALA A 102 -19.82 25.81 -15.15
CA ALA A 102 -21.23 25.98 -15.44
C ALA A 102 -21.90 26.36 -14.11
N SER A 103 -21.83 27.65 -13.80
CA SER A 103 -22.84 28.33 -12.97
C SER A 103 -24.14 28.46 -13.76
#